data_AF-A0A3L7VZT2-F1
#
_entry.id   AF-A0A3L7VZT2-F1
#
_cell.length_a   1.000
_cell.length_b   1.000
_cell.length_c   1.000
_cell.angle_alpha   90.00
_cell.angle_beta   90.00
_cell.angle_gamma   90.00
#
_symmetry.space_group_name_H-M   'P 1'
#
loop_
_entity.id
_entity.type
_entity.pdbx_description
1 polymer ?
#
loop_
_entity_poly.entity_id
_entity_poly.type
_entity_poly.pdbx_seq_one_letter_code
_entity_poly.pdbx_strand_id
1 'polypeptide(L)' 'MSDKAFTPRADRPTLMREHAAARAKRAAATAGSAEWRAAAAEVAAIEVEIAKFEALRVPPARVARPEAKGK' A
#
# COMPACT_ATOMS: atom_id res chain seq x y z
N MET A 1 0.08 23.51 11.23
CA MET A 1 0.42 22.09 11.07
C MET A 1 -0.05 21.70 9.67
N SER A 2 0.85 21.29 8.78
CA SER A 2 0.46 21.00 7.39
C SER A 2 -0.13 19.61 7.31
N ASP A 3 -1.46 19.53 7.17
CA ASP A 3 -2.17 18.33 6.73
C ASP A 3 -1.71 17.96 5.32
N LYS A 4 -0.57 17.24 5.22
CA LYS A 4 -0.22 16.52 4.00
C LYS A 4 -1.16 15.34 3.89
N ALA A 5 -2.38 15.63 3.43
CA ALA A 5 -3.32 14.62 3.00
C ALA A 5 -2.62 13.78 1.93
N PHE A 6 -2.51 12.48 2.20
CA PHE A 6 -2.10 11.48 1.24
C PHE A 6 -2.86 11.70 -0.08
N THR A 7 -2.13 11.98 -1.16
CA THR A 7 -2.76 12.21 -2.47
C THR A 7 -2.78 10.88 -3.24
N PRO A 8 -3.96 10.29 -3.53
CA PRO A 8 -4.09 8.97 -4.15
C PRO A 8 -3.58 8.86 -5.61
N ARG A 9 -2.89 9.88 -6.12
CA ARG A 9 -2.37 9.97 -7.48
C ARG A 9 -0.87 10.31 -7.53
N ALA A 10 -0.16 10.19 -6.42
CA ALA A 10 1.28 10.39 -6.38
C ALA A 10 2.01 9.36 -7.25
N ASP A 11 3.10 9.76 -7.90
CA ASP A 11 3.97 8.85 -8.65
C ASP A 11 4.71 7.87 -7.72
N ARG A 12 5.21 6.75 -8.27
CA ARG A 12 5.89 5.71 -7.47
C ARG A 12 7.06 6.26 -6.64
N PRO A 13 7.95 7.14 -7.15
CA PRO A 13 9.01 7.73 -6.32
C PRO A 13 8.49 8.55 -5.14
N THR A 14 7.39 9.28 -5.31
CA THR A 14 6.76 10.04 -4.23
C THR A 14 6.16 9.11 -3.17
N LEU A 15 5.42 8.08 -3.59
CA LEU A 15 4.88 7.08 -2.66
C LEU A 15 5.97 6.38 -1.86
N MET A 16 7.14 6.09 -2.46
CA MET A 16 8.27 5.50 -1.74
C MET A 16 8.84 6.43 -0.65
N ARG A 17 8.93 7.74 -0.93
CA ARG A 17 9.36 8.72 0.08
C ARG A 17 8.34 8.84 1.22
N GLU A 18 7.06 8.86 0.88
CA GLU A 18 5.97 8.91 1.86
C GLU A 18 5.93 7.64 2.72
N HIS A 19 6.13 6.46 2.12
CA HIS A 19 6.23 5.19 2.82
C HIS A 19 7.36 5.20 3.84
N ALA A 20 8.55 5.65 3.43
CA ALA A 20 9.70 5.76 4.33
C ALA A 20 9.41 6.70 5.52
N ALA A 21 8.76 7.84 5.26
CA ALA A 21 8.36 8.77 6.31
C ALA A 21 7.32 8.16 7.25
N ALA A 22 6.29 7.47 6.73
CA ALA A 22 5.27 6.81 7.54
C ALA A 22 5.85 5.67 8.39
N ARG A 23 6.81 4.89 7.84
CA ARG A 23 7.54 3.88 8.62
C ARG A 23 8.37 4.50 9.73
N ALA A 24 9.04 5.64 9.48
CA ALA A 24 9.78 6.36 10.51
C ALA A 24 8.86 6.87 11.63
N LYS A 25 7.69 7.46 11.29
CA LYS A 25 6.67 7.86 12.27
C LYS A 25 6.20 6.67 13.11
N ARG A 26 5.88 5.53 12.48
CA ARG A 26 5.45 4.32 13.18
C ARG A 26 6.54 3.76 14.11
N ALA A 27 7.80 3.78 13.69
CA ALA A 27 8.93 3.31 14.48
C ALA A 27 9.21 4.21 15.69
N ALA A 28 8.96 5.51 15.58
CA ALA A 28 9.10 6.46 16.68
C ALA A 28 7.93 6.43 17.68
N ALA A 29 6.75 5.94 17.27
CA ALA A 29 5.57 5.85 18.12
C ALA A 29 5.60 4.61 19.03
N THR A 30 5.06 4.74 20.24
CA THR A 30 4.90 3.63 21.18
C THR A 30 3.98 2.56 20.58
N ALA A 31 4.42 1.31 20.55
CA ALA A 31 3.64 0.20 20.01
C ALA A 31 2.26 0.13 20.66
N GLY A 32 1.21 0.10 19.83
CA GLY A 32 -0.18 0.05 20.29
C GLY A 32 -0.78 1.40 20.73
N SER A 33 -0.06 2.51 20.63
CA SER A 33 -0.65 3.85 20.82
C SER A 33 -1.57 4.23 19.64
N ALA A 34 -2.37 5.28 19.82
CA ALA A 34 -3.23 5.79 18.75
C ALA A 34 -2.40 6.28 17.55
N GLU A 35 -1.29 6.98 17.83
CA GLU A 35 -0.34 7.48 16.85
C GLU A 35 0.33 6.33 16.09
N TRP A 36 0.69 5.25 16.79
CA TRP A 36 1.25 4.06 16.14
C TRP A 36 0.24 3.41 15.20
N ARG A 37 -1.03 3.29 15.61
CA ARG A 37 -2.10 2.72 14.76
C ARG A 37 -2.36 3.60 13.54
N ALA A 38 -2.38 4.93 13.71
CA ALA A 38 -2.54 5.87 12.61
C ALA A 38 -1.38 5.77 11.61
N ALA A 39 -0.13 5.75 12.08
CA ALA A 39 1.03 5.59 11.21
C ALA A 39 1.06 4.20 10.54
N ALA A 40 0.61 3.14 11.21
CA ALA A 40 0.48 1.81 10.61
C ALA A 40 -0.57 1.76 9.50
N ALA A 41 -1.71 2.44 9.68
CA ALA A 41 -2.72 2.57 8.63
C ALA A 41 -2.20 3.38 7.43
N GLU A 42 -1.44 4.46 7.67
CA GLU A 42 -0.79 5.27 6.63
C GLU A 42 0.21 4.41 5.82
N VAL A 43 1.06 3.61 6.48
CA VAL A 43 1.97 2.66 5.82
C VAL A 43 1.21 1.69 4.92
N ALA A 44 0.16 1.05 5.44
CA ALA A 44 -0.62 0.07 4.69
C ALA A 44 -1.31 0.69 3.46
N ALA A 45 -1.87 1.90 3.59
CA ALA A 45 -2.50 2.62 2.48
C ALA A 45 -1.50 2.92 1.36
N ILE A 46 -0.29 3.37 1.71
CA ILE A 46 0.77 3.65 0.73
C ILE A 46 1.25 2.36 0.05
N GLU A 47 1.39 1.26 0.79
CA GLU A 47 1.77 -0.05 0.23
C GLU A 47 0.75 -0.56 -0.81
N VAL A 48 -0.55 -0.35 -0.57
CA VAL A 48 -1.60 -0.68 -1.54
C VAL A 48 -1.47 0.14 -2.82
N GLU A 49 -1.24 1.46 -2.73
CA GLU A 49 -1.05 2.27 -3.93
C GLU A 49 0.23 1.90 -4.69
N ILE A 50 1.33 1.59 -4.00
CA ILE A 50 2.55 1.07 -4.62
C ILE A 50 2.27 -0.24 -5.35
N ALA A 51 1.54 -1.17 -4.72
CA ALA A 51 1.20 -2.46 -5.31
C ALA A 51 0.37 -2.33 -6.60
N LYS A 52 -0.46 -1.28 -6.73
CA LYS A 52 -1.19 -1.02 -7.98
C LYS A 52 -0.25 -0.74 -9.16
N PHE A 53 0.87 -0.06 -8.94
CA PHE A 53 1.88 0.13 -10.00
C PHE A 53 2.52 -1.19 -10.44
N GLU A 54 2.66 -2.15 -9.52
CA GLU A 54 3.23 -3.47 -9.81
C GLU A 54 2.19 -4.41 -10.46
N ALA A 55 0.95 -4.37 -10.00
CA ALA A 55 -0.16 -5.13 -10.60
C ALA A 55 -0.42 -4.71 -12.06
N LEU A 56 -0.27 -3.43 -12.40
CA LEU A 56 -0.36 -2.97 -13.79
C LEU A 56 0.74 -3.52 -14.71
N ARG A 57 1.86 -4.02 -14.14
CA ARG A 57 2.96 -4.63 -14.90
C ARG A 57 2.81 -6.14 -15.08
N VAL A 58 2.01 -6.80 -14.25
CA VAL A 58 1.81 -8.25 -14.31
C VAL A 58 0.47 -8.53 -14.98
N PRO A 59 0.43 -9.15 -16.18
CA PRO A 59 -0.82 -9.56 -16.79
C PRO A 59 -1.60 -10.45 -15.81
N PRO A 60 -2.93 -10.27 -15.67
CA PRO A 60 -3.70 -11.12 -14.79
C PRO A 60 -3.48 -12.58 -15.21
N ALA A 61 -3.05 -13.41 -14.26
CA ALA A 61 -2.88 -14.83 -14.50
C ALA A 61 -4.20 -15.37 -15.05
N ARG A 62 -4.20 -15.86 -16.29
CA ARG A 62 -5.37 -16.53 -16.88
C ARG A 62 -5.61 -17.77 -16.03
N VAL A 63 -6.57 -17.69 -15.11
CA VAL A 63 -7.03 -18.87 -14.38
C VAL A 63 -7.62 -19.80 -15.44
N ALA A 64 -6.90 -20.87 -15.77
CA ALA A 64 -7.42 -21.91 -16.62
C ALA A 64 -8.68 -22.46 -15.93
N ARG A 65 -9.85 -22.18 -16.53
CA ARG A 65 -11.11 -22.77 -16.08
C ARG A 65 -10.92 -24.29 -16.14
N PRO A 66 -11.08 -25.03 -15.04
CA PRO A 66 -10.99 -26.48 -15.09
C PRO A 66 -12.09 -26.96 -16.04
N GLU A 67 -11.69 -27.63 -17.11
CA GLU A 67 -12.62 -28.18 -18.08
C GLU A 67 -13.55 -29.13 -17.33
N ALA A 68 -14.85 -28.82 -17.37
CA ALA A 68 -15.86 -29.68 -16.77
C ALA A 68 -15.79 -31.03 -17.49
N LYS A 69 -15.22 -32.02 -16.80
CA LYS A 69 -15.12 -33.40 -17.28
C LYS A 69 -16.54 -33.91 -17.49
N GLY A 70 -16.97 -33.95 -18.76
CA GLY A 70 -18.26 -34.49 -19.18
C GLY A 70 -18.41 -35.94 -18.73
N LYS A 71 -19.64 -36.27 -18.31
CA LYS A 71 -20.07 -37.59 -17.84
C LYS A 71 -19.89 -38.69 -18.87
#